data_AF-L8WI81-F1
#
_entry.id   AF-L8WI81-F1
#
_cell.length_a   1.000
_cell.length_b   1.000
_cell.length_c   1.000
_cell.angle_alpha   90.00
_cell.angle_beta   90.00
_cell.angle_gamma   90.00
#
_symmetry.space_group_name_H-M   'P 1'
#
loop_
_entity.id
_entity.type
_entity.pdbx_description
1 polymer ?
#
loop_
_entity_poly.entity_id
_entity_poly.type
_entity_poly.pdbx_seq_one_letter_code
_entity_poly.pdbx_strand_id
1 'polypeptide(L)' 'MAQSKNIRPLEMQVGGHKGVQQSGEGDLIMKPCLPAERDFYQAIAADERLAALRPHVAKFYGTLRLEGRY' A
#
# COMPACT_ATOMS: atom_id res chain seq x y z
N MET A 1 6.70 -15.67 -18.09
CA MET A 1 5.31 -15.16 -17.97
C MET A 1 5.08 -14.91 -16.49
N ALA A 2 4.96 -13.65 -16.06
CA ALA A 2 4.76 -13.35 -14.66
C ALA A 2 3.34 -13.78 -14.27
N GLN A 3 3.24 -14.80 -13.42
CA GLN A 3 1.98 -15.33 -12.92
C GLN A 3 1.17 -14.17 -12.33
N SER A 4 -0.09 -14.01 -12.76
CA SER A 4 -1.04 -13.06 -12.19
C SER A 4 -1.06 -13.25 -10.68
N LYS A 5 -0.43 -12.33 -9.93
CA LYS A 5 -0.49 -12.34 -8.47
C LYS A 5 -1.96 -12.24 -8.10
N ASN A 6 -2.52 -13.31 -7.52
CA ASN A 6 -3.93 -13.37 -7.14
C ASN A 6 -4.25 -12.24 -6.14
N ILE A 7 -4.78 -11.12 -6.62
CA ILE A 7 -5.21 -10.01 -5.76
C ILE A 7 -6.54 -10.43 -5.12
N ARG A 8 -6.62 -10.41 -3.79
CA ARG A 8 -7.84 -10.79 -3.04
C ARG A 8 -8.20 -9.71 -2.03
N PRO A 9 -9.47 -9.59 -1.62
CA PRO A 9 -9.83 -8.76 -0.48
C PRO A 9 -9.09 -9.18 0.80
N LEU A 10 -8.79 -8.22 1.68
CA LEU A 10 -8.20 -8.51 2.99
C LEU A 10 -9.27 -9.02 3.96
N GLU A 11 -9.21 -10.30 4.33
CA GLU A 11 -10.25 -10.96 5.15
C GLU A 11 -10.31 -10.45 6.60
N MET A 12 -9.16 -10.10 7.19
CA MET A 12 -9.05 -9.65 8.58
C MET A 12 -9.11 -8.12 8.72
N GLN A 13 -9.87 -7.44 7.87
CA GLN A 13 -10.01 -5.99 7.94
C GLN A 13 -10.87 -5.57 9.14
N VAL A 14 -10.22 -5.19 10.25
CA VAL A 14 -10.89 -4.70 11.47
C VAL A 14 -11.20 -3.19 11.45
N GLY A 15 -10.75 -2.47 10.41
CA GLY A 15 -10.98 -1.04 10.18
C GLY A 15 -10.34 -0.56 8.88
N GLY A 16 -10.68 0.66 8.42
CA GLY A 16 -10.09 1.28 7.22
C GLY A 16 -11.05 1.45 6.04
N HIS A 17 -10.53 1.97 4.91
CA HIS A 17 -11.32 2.29 3.72
C HIS A 17 -11.78 1.03 2.96
N LYS A 18 -12.91 1.12 2.24
CA LYS A 18 -13.34 0.06 1.31
C LYS A 18 -12.30 -0.12 0.20
N GLY A 19 -12.09 -1.36 -0.25
CA GLY A 19 -11.23 -1.66 -1.39
C GLY A 19 -9.76 -1.93 -1.06
N VAL A 20 -9.44 -2.28 0.20
CA VAL A 20 -8.13 -2.83 0.55
C VAL A 20 -8.01 -4.23 -0.01
N GLN A 21 -6.88 -4.50 -0.65
CA GLN A 21 -6.56 -5.79 -1.27
C GLN A 21 -5.23 -6.30 -0.72
N GLN A 22 -5.02 -7.59 -0.81
CA GLN A 22 -3.75 -8.24 -0.48
C GLN A 22 -3.25 -9.05 -1.67
N SER A 23 -1.92 -9.18 -1.79
CA SER A 23 -1.31 -10.14 -2.72
C SER A 23 -1.70 -11.57 -2.34
N GLY A 24 -1.67 -12.49 -3.29
CA GLY A 24 -2.10 -13.88 -3.07
C GLY A 24 -1.39 -14.58 -1.91
N GLU A 25 -0.09 -14.33 -1.75
CA GLU A 25 0.71 -14.86 -0.64
C GLU A 25 0.59 -14.04 0.67
N GLY A 26 -0.20 -12.96 0.69
CA GLY A 26 -0.42 -12.12 1.88
C GLY A 26 0.71 -11.13 2.21
N ASP A 27 1.84 -11.18 1.52
CA ASP A 27 3.03 -10.36 1.83
C ASP A 27 2.88 -8.85 1.58
N LEU A 28 1.92 -8.46 0.73
CA LEU A 28 1.70 -7.06 0.35
C LEU A 28 0.23 -6.68 0.52
N ILE A 29 0.02 -5.49 1.08
CA ILE A 29 -1.29 -4.84 1.16
C ILE A 29 -1.32 -3.70 0.13
N MET A 30 -2.40 -3.66 -0.65
CA MET A 30 -2.71 -2.63 -1.63
C MET A 30 -3.92 -1.83 -1.15
N LYS A 31 -3.75 -0.52 -1.00
CA LYS A 31 -4.81 0.41 -0.56
C LYS A 31 -5.15 1.39 -1.68
N PRO A 32 -6.38 1.93 -1.72
CA PRO A 32 -6.70 3.08 -2.58
C PRO A 32 -5.69 4.21 -2.33
N CYS A 33 -5.11 4.74 -3.40
CA CYS A 33 -4.05 5.75 -3.31
C CYS A 33 -4.62 7.15 -3.05
N LEU A 34 -4.97 7.42 -1.79
CA LEU A 34 -5.36 8.78 -1.38
C LEU A 34 -4.14 9.71 -1.40
N PRO A 35 -4.23 10.93 -1.96
CA PRO A 35 -3.08 11.83 -2.09
C PRO A 35 -2.36 12.07 -0.76
N ALA A 36 -3.08 12.37 0.31
CA ALA A 36 -2.50 12.63 1.63
C ALA A 36 -1.74 11.42 2.21
N GLU A 37 -2.25 10.20 2.01
CA GLU A 37 -1.58 8.98 2.48
C GLU A 37 -0.31 8.70 1.66
N ARG A 38 -0.37 8.87 0.34
CA ARG A 38 0.82 8.78 -0.53
C ARG A 38 1.89 9.77 -0.08
N ASP A 39 1.50 11.04 0.11
CA ASP A 39 2.43 12.12 0.44
C ASP A 39 3.05 11.90 1.82
N PHE A 40 2.28 11.37 2.78
CA PHE A 40 2.79 10.97 4.10
C PHE A 40 3.91 9.92 4.00
N TYR A 41 3.69 8.83 3.26
CA TYR A 41 4.72 7.80 3.10
C TYR A 41 5.94 8.30 2.33
N GLN A 42 5.73 9.16 1.31
CA GLN A 42 6.83 9.78 0.56
C GLN A 42 7.65 10.73 1.44
N ALA A 43 7.01 11.51 2.32
CA ALA A 43 7.70 12.41 3.25
C ALA A 43 8.58 11.63 4.24
N ILE A 44 8.06 10.57 4.86
CA ILE A 44 8.84 9.74 5.80
C ILE A 44 10.04 9.07 5.11
N ALA A 45 9.88 8.67 3.85
CA ALA A 45 10.95 8.07 3.07
C ALA A 45 12.05 9.08 2.71
N ALA A 46 11.70 10.32 2.36
CA ALA A 46 12.63 11.30 1.80
C ALA A 46 13.26 12.26 2.84
N ASP A 47 12.56 12.55 3.95
CA ASP A 47 12.98 13.55 4.92
C ASP A 47 13.70 12.91 6.12
N GLU A 48 15.00 13.20 6.28
CA GLU A 48 15.80 12.68 7.40
C GLU A 48 15.33 13.19 8.77
N ARG A 49 14.62 14.31 8.84
CA ARG A 49 14.00 14.79 10.09
C ARG A 49 12.92 13.83 10.60
N LEU A 50 12.37 13.01 9.71
CA LEU A 50 11.34 12.01 10.00
C LEU A 50 11.90 10.60 10.10
N ALA A 51 13.23 10.41 10.05
CA ALA A 51 13.86 9.09 10.01
C ALA A 51 13.45 8.18 11.19
N ALA A 52 13.22 8.78 12.37
CA ALA A 52 12.78 8.06 13.56
C ALA A 52 11.41 7.38 13.41
N LEU A 53 10.56 7.80 12.46
CA LEU A 53 9.24 7.19 12.22
C LEU A 53 9.30 5.94 11.35
N ARG A 54 10.37 5.75 10.56
CA ARG A 54 10.51 4.66 9.59
C ARG A 54 10.28 3.25 10.18
N PRO A 55 10.74 2.91 11.41
CA PRO A 55 10.49 1.60 12.02
C PRO A 55 9.04 1.39 12.48
N HIS A 56 8.26 2.46 12.63
CA HIS A 56 6.91 2.43 13.18
C HIS A 56 5.81 2.47 12.12
N VAL A 57 6.17 2.64 10.85
CA VAL A 57 5.25 2.65 9.72
C VAL A 57 5.47 1.44 8.82
N ALA A 58 4.43 1.02 8.12
CA ALA A 58 4.57 -0.03 7.12
C ALA A 58 5.54 0.41 6.01
N LYS A 59 6.34 -0.53 5.50
CA LYS A 59 7.25 -0.26 4.38
C LYS A 59 6.45 0.07 3.12
N PHE A 60 6.63 1.28 2.61
CA PHE A 60 5.98 1.74 1.38
C PHE A 60 6.77 1.30 0.15
N TYR A 61 6.19 0.43 -0.66
CA TYR A 61 6.81 -0.08 -1.89
C TYR A 61 6.49 0.75 -3.14
N GLY A 62 5.64 1.78 -3.02
CA GLY A 62 5.24 2.65 -4.11
C GLY A 62 3.74 2.56 -4.42
N THR A 63 3.38 3.07 -5.61
CA THR A 63 1.99 3.09 -6.08
C THR A 63 1.82 2.18 -7.29
N LEU A 64 0.62 1.62 -7.47
CA LEU A 64 0.25 0.84 -8.63
C LEU A 64 -0.81 1.60 -9.41
N ARG A 65 -0.70 1.57 -10.74
CA ARG A 65 -1.77 1.99 -11.63
C ARG A 65 -2.59 0.76 -11.99
N LEU A 66 -3.88 0.78 -11.69
CA LEU A 66 -4.78 -0.26 -12.18
C LEU A 66 -5.09 0.05 -13.65
N GLU A 67 -4.57 -0.77 -14.56
CA GLU A 67 -4.94 -0.70 -15.97
C GLU A 67 -6.34 -1.29 -16.20
N GLY A 68 -7.10 -0.75 -17.15
CA GLY A 68 -8.40 -1.28 -17.54
C GLY A 68 -9.62 -0.70 -16.80
N ARG A 69 -9.48 0.40 -16.05
CA ARG A 69 -10.63 1.23 -15.62
C ARG A 69 -10.63 2.52 -16.46
N TYR A 70 -11.49 2.54 -17.48
CA TYR A 70 -11.85 3.74 -18.25
C TYR A 70 -13.18 4.28 -17.74
#